data_AF-A0A1F9AXW9-F1
#
_entry.id   AF-A0A1F9AXW9-F1
#
_cell.length_a   1.000
_cell.length_b   1.000
_cell.length_c   1.000
_cell.angle_alpha   90.00
_cell.angle_beta   90.00
_cell.angle_gamma   90.00
#
_symmetry.space_group_name_H-M   'P 1'
#
loop_
_entity.id
_entity.type
_entity.pdbx_description
1 polymer ?
#
loop_
_entity_poly.entity_id
_entity_poly.type
_entity_poly.pdbx_seq_one_letter_code
_entity_poly.pdbx_strand_id
1 'polypeptide(L)'
;MYRIIFILAIIMLIAPISHAKEVSFSQEDRERLIRLETKVEEGFKALQRQIDSQQRQIDDLKLSTQRQIDDLKLSTQRQIDDLKLSFQKQFDNLYALILWGFGILFGGMGILIGFVIWDRRTALAPVVRKYKVFEERGELIEKALKEYARENPKFAEILKGLGIL
;
A
#
# COMPACT_ATOMS: atom_id res chain seq x y z
N MET A 1 -90.41 56.18 -52.88
CA MET A 1 -89.04 56.34 -52.35
C MET A 1 -89.04 56.75 -50.87
N TYR A 2 -89.65 57.87 -50.49
CA TYR A 2 -89.65 58.40 -49.11
C TYR A 2 -90.14 57.43 -48.02
N ARG A 3 -91.15 56.58 -48.31
CA ARG A 3 -91.66 55.57 -47.35
C ARG A 3 -90.63 54.50 -46.99
N ILE A 4 -89.80 54.08 -47.96
CA ILE A 4 -88.75 53.08 -47.74
C ILE A 4 -87.61 53.70 -46.92
N ILE A 5 -87.25 54.95 -47.23
CA ILE A 5 -86.24 55.72 -46.48
C ILE A 5 -86.68 55.91 -45.01
N PHE A 6 -87.97 56.16 -44.77
CA PHE A 6 -88.52 56.32 -43.43
C PHE A 6 -88.50 55.01 -42.62
N ILE A 7 -88.80 53.88 -43.24
CA ILE A 7 -88.75 52.55 -42.60
C ILE A 7 -87.30 52.17 -42.27
N LEU A 8 -86.35 52.49 -43.15
CA LEU A 8 -84.93 52.25 -42.93
C LEU A 8 -84.36 53.11 -41.79
N ALA A 9 -84.82 54.35 -41.68
CA ALA A 9 -84.48 55.25 -40.57
C ALA A 9 -85.02 54.75 -39.22
N ILE A 10 -86.22 54.16 -39.19
CA ILE A 10 -86.81 53.56 -37.98
C ILE A 10 -86.06 52.30 -37.55
N ILE A 11 -85.67 51.44 -38.50
CA ILE A 11 -84.88 50.23 -38.21
C ILE A 11 -83.50 50.60 -37.64
N MET A 12 -82.89 51.69 -38.14
CA MET A 12 -81.62 52.20 -37.63
C MET A 12 -81.74 52.83 -36.23
N LEU A 13 -82.93 53.32 -35.85
CA LEU A 13 -83.22 53.86 -34.52
C LEU A 13 -83.50 52.76 -33.47
N ILE A 14 -83.97 51.58 -33.90
CA ILE A 14 -84.30 50.45 -33.03
C ILE A 14 -83.14 49.45 -32.90
N ALA A 15 -82.10 49.57 -33.74
CA ALA A 15 -80.91 48.73 -33.63
C ALA A 15 -80.28 48.91 -32.23
N PRO A 16 -80.23 47.87 -31.38
CA PRO A 16 -79.61 47.98 -30.08
C PRO A 16 -78.13 48.29 -30.28
N ILE A 17 -77.70 49.44 -29.77
CA ILE A 17 -76.29 49.77 -29.65
C ILE A 17 -75.69 48.69 -28.76
N SER A 18 -75.07 47.69 -29.37
CA SER A 18 -74.32 46.67 -28.66
C SER A 18 -73.09 47.37 -28.07
N HIS A 19 -73.25 47.93 -26.88
CA HIS A 19 -72.13 48.33 -26.05
C HIS A 19 -71.35 47.04 -25.77
N ALA A 20 -70.19 46.91 -26.41
CA ALA A 20 -69.16 46.01 -25.92
C ALA A 20 -68.87 46.47 -24.49
N LYS A 21 -69.40 45.73 -23.53
CA LYS A 21 -69.13 45.94 -22.11
C LYS A 21 -67.63 45.74 -21.93
N GLU A 22 -66.86 46.84 -21.93
CA GLU A 22 -65.52 46.81 -21.37
C GLU A 22 -65.69 46.28 -19.94
N VAL A 23 -65.25 45.04 -19.73
CA VAL A 23 -65.29 44.37 -18.44
C VAL A 23 -64.31 45.14 -17.55
N SER A 24 -64.84 46.16 -16.90
CA SER A 24 -64.15 46.94 -15.89
C SER A 24 -63.93 46.00 -14.71
N PHE A 25 -62.68 45.89 -14.28
CA PHE A 25 -62.25 45.09 -13.14
C PHE A 25 -63.20 45.35 -11.95
N SER A 26 -64.05 44.37 -11.62
CA SER A 26 -65.07 44.50 -10.57
C SER A 26 -64.38 44.68 -9.21
N GLN A 27 -65.04 45.32 -8.24
CA GLN A 27 -64.49 45.44 -6.88
C GLN A 27 -64.14 44.07 -6.27
N GLU A 28 -64.93 43.05 -6.60
CA GLU A 28 -64.67 41.67 -6.17
C GLU A 28 -63.37 41.09 -6.75
N ASP A 29 -63.04 41.38 -8.02
CA ASP A 29 -61.80 40.90 -8.65
C ASP A 29 -60.58 41.58 -8.02
N ARG A 30 -60.71 42.85 -7.61
CA ARG A 30 -59.66 43.58 -6.87
C ARG A 30 -59.44 43.00 -5.48
N GLU A 31 -60.51 42.66 -4.76
CA GLU A 31 -60.42 42.01 -3.45
C GLU A 31 -59.81 40.62 -3.53
N ARG A 32 -60.14 39.85 -4.58
CA ARG A 32 -59.52 38.55 -4.86
C ARG A 32 -58.02 38.70 -5.14
N LEU A 33 -57.61 39.71 -5.91
CA LEU A 33 -56.20 40.03 -6.16
C LEU A 33 -55.45 40.40 -4.89
N ILE A 34 -56.01 41.30 -4.07
CA ILE A 34 -55.40 41.68 -2.79
C ILE A 34 -55.22 40.46 -1.89
N ARG A 35 -56.22 39.56 -1.83
CA ARG A 35 -56.12 38.31 -1.05
C ARG A 35 -55.06 37.36 -1.61
N LEU A 36 -54.93 37.27 -2.93
CA LEU A 36 -53.90 36.45 -3.57
C LEU A 36 -52.50 37.01 -3.32
N GLU A 37 -52.30 38.32 -3.46
CA GLU A 37 -51.05 39.00 -3.12
C GLU A 37 -50.67 38.76 -1.66
N THR A 38 -51.64 38.89 -0.74
CA THR A 38 -51.42 38.62 0.68
C THR A 38 -50.99 37.17 0.92
N LYS A 39 -51.68 36.18 0.32
CA LYS A 39 -51.32 34.76 0.43
C LYS A 39 -49.95 34.45 -0.17
N VAL A 40 -49.60 35.10 -1.28
CA VAL A 40 -48.29 34.95 -1.91
C VAL A 40 -47.20 35.52 -1.00
N GLU A 41 -47.42 36.69 -0.41
CA GLU A 41 -46.48 37.31 0.53
C GLU A 41 -46.29 36.47 1.80
N GLU A 42 -47.37 35.94 2.36
CA GLU A 42 -47.33 34.99 3.48
C GLU A 42 -46.60 33.69 3.09
N GLY A 43 -46.85 33.17 1.89
CA GLY A 43 -46.15 32.01 1.33
C GLY A 43 -44.65 32.25 1.18
N PHE A 44 -44.25 33.42 0.66
CA PHE A 44 -42.85 33.83 0.56
C PHE A 44 -42.20 33.96 1.94
N LYS A 45 -42.87 34.56 2.93
CA LYS A 45 -42.37 34.65 4.30
C LYS A 45 -42.21 33.27 4.94
N ALA A 46 -43.15 32.36 4.72
CA ALA A 46 -43.05 30.98 5.21
C ALA A 46 -41.87 30.23 4.56
N LEU A 47 -41.69 30.38 3.24
CA LEU A 47 -40.59 29.78 2.51
C LEU A 47 -39.24 30.34 2.97
N GLN A 48 -39.14 31.66 3.18
CA GLN A 48 -37.92 32.29 3.69
C GLN A 48 -37.53 31.71 5.05
N ARG A 49 -38.49 31.56 5.97
CA ARG A 49 -38.25 30.94 7.28
C ARG A 49 -37.76 29.50 7.15
N GLN A 50 -38.33 28.73 6.22
CA GLN A 50 -37.91 27.36 5.95
C GLN A 50 -36.48 27.32 5.43
N ILE A 51 -36.15 28.18 4.45
CA ILE A 51 -34.79 28.32 3.91
C ILE A 51 -33.80 28.68 5.02
N ASP A 52 -34.13 29.66 5.86
CA ASP A 52 -33.28 30.07 6.99
C ASP A 52 -33.06 28.92 7.98
N SER A 53 -34.11 28.14 8.26
CA SER A 53 -34.03 26.97 9.15
C SER A 53 -33.15 25.86 8.56
N GLN A 54 -33.27 25.60 7.25
CA GLN A 54 -32.45 24.63 6.54
C GLN A 54 -30.99 25.07 6.48
N GLN A 55 -30.73 26.36 6.25
CA GLN A 55 -29.38 26.90 6.24
C GLN A 55 -28.69 26.70 7.60
N ARG A 56 -29.39 26.94 8.71
CA ARG A 56 -28.88 26.68 10.06
C ARG A 56 -28.56 25.20 10.28
N GLN A 57 -29.44 24.29 9.85
CA GLN A 57 -29.20 22.85 9.95
C GLN A 57 -27.97 22.42 9.13
N ILE A 58 -27.81 22.96 7.93
CA ILE A 58 -26.65 22.70 7.08
C ILE A 58 -25.37 23.17 7.76
N ASP A 59 -25.37 24.37 8.37
CA ASP A 59 -24.20 24.92 9.04
C ASP A 59 -23.82 24.10 10.29
N ASP A 60 -24.81 23.67 11.08
CA ASP A 60 -24.58 22.78 12.23
C ASP A 60 -24.07 21.39 11.80
N LEU A 61 -24.63 20.83 10.73
CA LEU A 61 -24.17 19.57 10.16
C LEU A 61 -22.72 19.68 9.64
N LYS A 62 -22.38 20.79 8.98
CA LYS A 62 -21.01 21.06 8.55
C LYS A 62 -20.05 21.15 9.73
N LEU A 63 -20.42 21.87 10.79
CA LEU A 63 -19.60 22.01 11.99
C LEU A 63 -19.39 20.67 12.71
N SER A 64 -20.45 19.89 12.89
CA SER A 64 -20.35 18.56 13.51
C SER A 64 -19.52 17.58 12.67
N THR A 65 -19.71 17.58 11.35
CA THR A 65 -18.91 16.77 10.42
C THR A 65 -17.44 17.19 10.45
N GLN A 66 -17.15 18.49 10.44
CA GLN A 66 -15.79 19.00 10.52
C GLN A 66 -15.09 18.53 11.80
N ARG A 67 -15.77 18.63 12.95
CA ARG A 67 -15.24 18.12 14.23
C ARG A 67 -14.96 16.63 14.20
N GLN A 68 -15.86 15.83 13.62
CA GLN A 68 -15.65 14.38 13.48
C GLN A 68 -14.46 14.06 12.59
N ILE A 69 -14.29 14.79 11.49
CA ILE A 69 -13.12 14.63 10.60
C ILE A 69 -11.83 14.96 11.35
N ASP A 70 -11.81 16.03 12.14
CA ASP A 70 -10.62 16.45 12.87
C ASP A 70 -10.27 15.45 13.99
N ASP A 71 -11.26 14.94 14.72
CA ASP A 71 -11.07 13.89 15.72
C ASP A 71 -10.61 12.56 15.10
N LEU A 72 -11.19 12.18 13.96
CA LEU A 72 -10.77 10.99 13.21
C LEU A 72 -9.33 11.13 12.70
N LYS A 73 -8.94 12.31 12.21
CA LYS A 73 -7.56 12.60 11.81
C LYS A 73 -6.60 12.48 12.99
N LEU A 74 -6.95 13.06 14.14
CA LEU A 74 -6.11 13.01 15.34
C LEU A 74 -5.96 11.57 15.87
N SER A 75 -7.04 10.82 15.96
CA SER A 75 -7.01 9.42 16.40
C SER A 75 -6.22 8.53 15.43
N THR A 76 -6.42 8.71 14.12
CA THR A 76 -5.66 7.99 13.09
C THR A 76 -4.18 8.35 13.14
N GLN A 77 -3.84 9.63 13.30
CA GLN A 77 -2.46 10.08 13.42
C GLN A 77 -1.76 9.43 14.62
N ARG A 78 -2.42 9.40 15.78
CA ARG A 78 -1.90 8.71 16.98
C ARG A 78 -1.69 7.21 16.74
N GLN A 79 -2.65 6.54 16.11
CA GLN A 79 -2.51 5.11 15.79
C GLN A 79 -1.33 4.86 14.85
N ILE A 80 -1.13 5.71 13.84
CA ILE A 80 0.01 5.61 12.92
C ILE A 80 1.33 5.80 13.67
N ASP A 81 1.41 6.78 14.58
CA ASP A 81 2.62 7.08 15.33
C ASP A 81 2.96 5.96 16.33
N ASP A 82 1.96 5.44 17.05
CA ASP A 82 2.12 4.28 17.93
C ASP A 82 2.55 3.03 17.14
N LEU A 83 1.95 2.80 15.97
CA LEU A 83 2.31 1.69 15.11
C LEU A 83 3.76 1.82 14.63
N LYS A 84 4.17 3.00 14.16
CA LYS A 84 5.56 3.27 13.77
C LYS A 84 6.53 3.01 14.92
N LEU A 85 6.21 3.47 16.12
CA LEU A 85 7.06 3.29 17.29
C LEU A 85 7.16 1.82 17.71
N SER A 86 6.06 1.07 17.61
CA SER A 86 6.06 -0.37 17.85
C SER A 86 6.90 -1.14 16.83
N PHE A 87 6.78 -0.80 15.54
CA PHE A 87 7.60 -1.37 14.47
C PHE A 87 9.06 -1.04 14.67
N GLN A 88 9.40 0.22 14.97
CA GLN A 88 10.77 0.64 15.19
C GLN A 88 11.42 -0.18 16.31
N LYS A 89 10.73 -0.34 17.45
CA LYS A 89 11.22 -1.19 18.55
C LYS A 89 11.40 -2.65 18.14
N GLN A 90 10.48 -3.21 17.36
CA GLN A 90 10.60 -4.59 16.86
C GLN A 90 11.78 -4.74 15.89
N PHE A 91 11.98 -3.78 14.99
CA PHE A 91 13.13 -3.75 14.09
C PHE A 91 14.43 -3.63 14.86
N ASP A 92 14.54 -2.71 15.83
CA ASP A 92 15.75 -2.54 16.64
C ASP A 92 16.10 -3.83 17.39
N ASN A 93 15.10 -4.48 17.99
CA ASN A 93 15.28 -5.76 18.67
C ASN A 93 15.69 -6.88 17.69
N LEU A 94 15.08 -6.93 16.50
CA LEU A 94 15.43 -7.90 15.47
C LEU A 94 16.86 -7.67 14.94
N TYR A 95 17.24 -6.42 14.67
CA TYR A 95 18.61 -6.06 14.27
C TYR A 95 19.60 -6.46 15.35
N ALA A 96 19.31 -6.19 16.63
CA ALA A 96 20.15 -6.60 17.75
C ALA A 96 20.32 -8.13 17.82
N LEU A 97 19.22 -8.88 17.67
CA LEU A 97 19.25 -10.35 17.66
C LEU A 97 20.04 -10.88 16.47
N ILE A 98 19.80 -10.37 15.27
CA ILE A 98 20.49 -10.76 14.05
C ILE A 98 21.99 -10.47 14.18
N LEU A 99 22.38 -9.28 14.64
CA LEU A 99 23.79 -8.90 14.82
C LEU A 99 24.48 -9.78 15.86
N TRP A 100 23.85 -10.03 17.00
CA TRP A 100 24.41 -10.88 18.04
C TRP A 100 24.51 -12.35 17.60
N GLY A 101 23.45 -12.85 16.96
CA GLY A 101 23.40 -14.21 16.41
C GLY A 101 24.45 -14.43 15.32
N PHE A 102 24.61 -13.49 14.37
CA PHE A 102 25.69 -13.54 13.38
C PHE A 102 27.07 -13.42 14.03
N GLY A 103 27.23 -12.59 15.05
CA GLY A 103 28.48 -12.47 15.80
C GLY A 103 28.90 -13.81 16.42
N ILE A 104 27.97 -14.54 17.03
CA ILE A 104 28.23 -15.88 17.58
C ILE A 104 28.48 -16.90 16.48
N LEU A 105 27.68 -16.91 15.42
CA LEU A 105 27.81 -17.86 14.32
C LEU A 105 29.15 -17.70 13.58
N PHE A 106 29.48 -16.48 13.15
CA PHE A 106 30.75 -16.20 12.47
C PHE A 106 31.93 -16.29 13.42
N GLY A 107 31.80 -15.82 14.66
CA GLY A 107 32.84 -15.97 15.67
C GLY A 107 33.15 -17.44 15.96
N GLY A 108 32.11 -18.26 16.18
CA GLY A 108 32.24 -19.70 16.38
C GLY A 108 32.84 -20.40 15.16
N MET A 109 32.39 -20.08 13.95
CA MET A 109 32.96 -20.64 12.72
C MET A 109 34.43 -20.25 12.55
N GLY A 110 34.79 -18.99 12.83
CA GLY A 110 36.17 -18.51 12.79
C GLY A 110 37.07 -19.22 13.81
N ILE A 111 36.56 -19.47 15.02
CA ILE A 111 37.25 -20.26 16.05
C ILE A 111 37.47 -21.69 15.56
N LEU A 112 36.46 -22.34 14.98
CA LEU A 112 36.59 -23.71 14.44
C LEU A 112 37.60 -23.78 13.30
N ILE A 113 37.54 -22.85 12.34
CA ILE A 113 38.51 -22.79 11.23
C ILE A 113 39.93 -22.53 11.77
N GLY A 114 40.06 -21.59 12.70
CA GLY A 114 41.33 -21.30 13.38
C GLY A 114 41.88 -22.52 14.12
N PHE A 115 41.01 -23.24 14.84
CA PHE A 115 41.35 -24.46 15.56
C PHE A 115 41.76 -25.59 14.59
N VAL A 116 41.05 -25.80 13.49
CA VAL A 116 41.39 -26.82 12.49
C VAL A 116 42.73 -26.53 11.83
N ILE A 117 43.04 -25.26 11.52
CA ILE A 117 44.34 -24.88 10.97
C ILE A 117 45.47 -25.14 11.99
N TRP A 118 45.20 -24.88 13.27
CA TRP A 118 46.14 -25.13 14.36
C TRP A 118 46.33 -26.64 14.64
N ASP A 119 45.24 -27.42 14.67
CA ASP A 119 45.26 -28.87 14.85
C ASP A 119 46.00 -29.56 13.69
N ARG A 120 45.75 -29.16 12.44
CA ARG A 120 46.46 -29.69 11.27
C ARG A 120 47.98 -29.50 11.37
N ARG A 121 48.44 -28.35 11.88
CA ARG A 121 49.88 -28.08 12.12
C ARG A 121 50.47 -28.99 13.20
N THR A 122 49.67 -29.39 14.17
CA THR A 122 50.13 -30.16 15.35
C THR A 122 50.03 -31.68 15.13
N ALA A 123 48.99 -32.15 14.43
CA ALA A 123 48.71 -33.56 14.16
C ALA A 123 49.46 -34.15 12.95
N LEU A 124 49.86 -33.34 11.96
CA LEU A 124 50.64 -33.84 10.81
C LEU A 124 52.14 -34.06 11.11
N ALA A 125 52.65 -33.50 12.20
CA ALA A 125 54.06 -33.62 12.59
C ALA A 125 54.55 -35.07 12.83
N PRO A 126 53.78 -35.99 13.45
CA PRO A 126 54.16 -37.40 13.54
C PRO A 126 53.92 -38.19 12.25
N VAL A 127 52.91 -37.80 11.45
CA VAL A 127 52.54 -38.52 10.22
C VAL A 127 53.57 -38.30 9.11
N VAL A 128 54.04 -37.07 8.90
CA VAL A 128 55.11 -36.76 7.94
C VAL A 128 56.41 -37.49 8.30
N ARG A 129 56.71 -37.66 9.59
CA ARG A 129 57.87 -38.45 10.04
C ARG A 129 57.72 -39.93 9.70
N LYS A 130 56.52 -40.51 9.83
CA LYS A 130 56.30 -41.91 9.45
C LYS A 130 56.53 -42.12 7.95
N TYR A 131 56.09 -41.22 7.08
CA TYR A 131 56.33 -41.32 5.63
C TYR A 131 57.82 -41.29 5.27
N LYS A 132 58.61 -40.38 5.85
CA LYS A 132 60.06 -40.33 5.60
C LYS A 132 60.79 -41.63 5.98
N VAL A 133 60.41 -42.25 7.11
CA VAL A 133 61.00 -43.52 7.56
C VAL A 133 60.62 -44.68 6.63
N PHE A 134 59.44 -44.66 6.02
CA PHE A 134 59.05 -45.67 5.02
C PHE A 134 59.80 -45.52 3.70
N GLU A 135 60.08 -44.29 3.27
CA GLU A 135 60.85 -44.00 2.05
C GLU A 135 62.30 -44.45 2.19
N GLU A 136 62.95 -44.11 3.31
CA GLU A 136 64.32 -44.56 3.61
C GLU A 136 64.42 -46.10 3.71
N ARG A 137 63.42 -46.76 4.29
CA ARG A 137 63.37 -48.23 4.33
C ARG A 137 63.14 -48.84 2.95
N GLY A 138 62.32 -48.22 2.11
CA GLY A 138 62.12 -48.63 0.73
C GLY A 138 63.43 -48.58 -0.07
N GLU A 139 64.17 -47.48 0.02
CA GLU A 139 65.46 -47.33 -0.68
C GLU A 139 66.53 -48.32 -0.20
N LEU A 140 66.61 -48.58 1.10
CA LEU A 140 67.56 -49.55 1.66
C LEU A 140 67.25 -50.98 1.20
N ILE A 141 65.96 -51.34 1.17
CA ILE A 141 65.48 -52.62 0.68
C ILE A 141 65.80 -52.74 -0.82
N GLU A 142 65.50 -51.72 -1.62
CA GLU A 142 65.82 -51.69 -3.05
C GLU A 142 67.33 -51.86 -3.32
N LYS A 143 68.19 -51.13 -2.57
CA LYS A 143 69.64 -51.28 -2.68
C LYS A 143 70.11 -52.69 -2.29
N ALA A 144 69.57 -53.26 -1.21
CA ALA A 144 69.90 -54.62 -0.79
C ALA A 144 69.47 -55.67 -1.82
N LEU A 145 68.27 -55.52 -2.40
CA LEU A 145 67.77 -56.38 -3.48
C LEU A 145 68.62 -56.25 -4.75
N LYS A 146 69.06 -55.04 -5.11
CA LYS A 146 69.91 -54.79 -6.27
C LYS A 146 71.31 -55.37 -6.14
N GLU A 147 71.90 -55.30 -4.94
CA GLU A 147 73.20 -55.92 -4.65
C GLU A 147 73.08 -57.46 -4.70
N TYR A 148 72.04 -58.03 -4.09
CA TYR A 148 71.78 -59.47 -4.10
C TYR A 148 71.46 -60.01 -5.51
N ALA A 149 70.84 -59.19 -6.37
CA ALA A 149 70.59 -59.52 -7.77
C ALA A 149 71.87 -59.60 -8.62
N ARG A 150 72.91 -58.82 -8.29
CA ARG A 150 74.19 -58.91 -8.99
C ARG A 150 74.93 -60.20 -8.68
N GLU A 151 74.76 -60.74 -7.48
CA GLU A 151 75.38 -62.00 -7.07
C GLU A 151 74.64 -63.24 -7.60
N ASN A 152 73.34 -63.14 -7.92
CA ASN A 152 72.53 -64.27 -8.38
C ASN A 152 71.80 -64.00 -9.71
N PRO A 153 72.21 -64.62 -10.83
CA PRO A 153 71.63 -64.35 -12.15
C PRO A 153 70.14 -64.73 -12.25
N LYS A 154 69.69 -65.75 -11.50
CA LYS A 154 68.26 -66.13 -11.43
C LYS A 154 67.40 -65.10 -10.68
N PHE A 155 67.98 -64.36 -9.74
CA PHE A 155 67.25 -63.36 -8.95
C PHE A 155 67.12 -62.03 -9.72
N ALA A 156 68.11 -61.69 -10.54
CA ALA A 156 68.04 -60.55 -11.45
C ALA A 156 66.89 -60.68 -12.47
N GLU A 157 66.65 -61.87 -13.02
CA GLU A 157 65.52 -62.10 -13.93
C GLU A 157 64.16 -61.91 -13.23
N ILE A 158 64.04 -62.36 -11.97
CA ILE A 158 62.83 -62.20 -11.17
C ILE A 158 62.56 -60.71 -10.89
N LEU A 159 63.59 -59.94 -10.54
CA LEU A 159 63.45 -58.49 -10.31
C LEU A 159 63.10 -57.71 -11.59
N LYS A 160 63.66 -58.12 -12.73
CA LYS A 160 63.34 -57.54 -14.04
C LYS A 160 61.90 -57.84 -14.47
N GLY A 161 61.40 -59.03 -14.14
CA GLY A 161 59.99 -59.40 -14.35
C GLY A 161 59.00 -58.65 -13.45
N LEU A 162 59.46 -58.17 -12.29
CA LEU A 162 58.65 -57.38 -11.33
C LEU A 162 58.72 -55.86 -11.57
N GLY A 163 59.53 -55.39 -12.53
CA GLY A 163 59.62 -53.97 -12.90
C GLY A 163 60.37 -53.09 -11.90
N ILE A 164 61.20 -53.69 -11.04
CA ILE A 164 61.98 -53.00 -9.98
C ILE A 164 63.39 -52.63 -10.49
N LEU A 165 63.72 -52.91 -11.75
CA LEU A 165 65.05 -52.73 -12.36
C LEU A 165 64.96 -52.08 -13.74
#